data_AF-A0A3N5TUR7-F1
#
_entry.id   AF-A0A3N5TUR7-F1
#
_cell.length_a   1.000
_cell.length_b   1.000
_cell.length_c   1.000
_cell.angle_alpha   90.00
_cell.angle_beta   90.00
_cell.angle_gamma   90.00
#
_symmetry.space_group_name_H-M   'P 1'
#
loop_
_entity.id
_entity.type
_entity.pdbx_description
1 polymer ?
#
loop_
_entity_poly.entity_id
_entity_poly.type
_entity_poly.pdbx_seq_one_letter_code
_entity_poly.pdbx_strand_id
1 'polypeptide(L)' 'MSAGCSCYDPDNPCSIDELIANADKLMYEQKQNKKSLLM' A
#
# COMPACT_ATOMS: atom_id res chain seq x y z
N MET A 1 -10.06 2.78 -10.55
CA MET A 1 -9.92 2.20 -9.20
C MET A 1 -8.48 1.78 -8.98
N SER A 2 -7.94 2.05 -7.78
CA SER A 2 -6.62 1.66 -7.27
C SER A 2 -6.80 1.17 -5.84
N ALA A 3 -6.07 0.14 -5.43
CA ALA A 3 -6.14 -0.45 -4.09
C ALA A 3 -4.73 -0.91 -3.66
N GLY A 4 -4.44 -0.78 -2.37
CA GLY A 4 -3.21 -1.28 -1.74
C GLY A 4 -3.57 -2.24 -0.62
N CYS A 5 -2.67 -3.19 -0.35
CA CYS A 5 -2.88 -4.24 0.64
C CYS A 5 -1.55 -4.56 1.31
N SER A 6 -1.58 -4.81 2.61
CA SER A 6 -0.43 -5.19 3.41
C SER A 6 -0.84 -6.32 4.36
N CYS A 7 0.08 -7.24 4.61
CA CYS A 7 -0.13 -8.37 5.51
C CYS A 7 0.74 -8.22 6.75
N TYR A 8 0.18 -8.56 7.91
CA TYR A 8 0.94 -8.62 9.16
C TYR A 8 1.92 -9.80 9.12
N ASP A 9 3.16 -9.54 9.51
CA ASP A 9 4.21 -10.55 9.65
C ASP A 9 4.45 -10.82 11.14
N PRO A 10 4.17 -12.05 11.65
CA PRO A 10 4.41 -12.38 13.04
C PRO A 10 5.90 -12.44 13.42
N ASP A 11 6.80 -12.68 12.46
CA ASP A 11 8.25 -12.66 12.71
C ASP A 11 8.79 -11.22 12.81
N ASN A 12 8.08 -10.27 12.21
CA ASN A 12 8.36 -8.83 12.26
C ASN A 12 7.10 -8.04 12.66
N PRO A 13 6.69 -8.11 13.94
CA PRO A 13 5.45 -7.50 14.39
C PRO A 13 5.47 -5.99 14.16
N CYS A 14 4.38 -5.46 13.62
CA CYS A 14 4.15 -4.03 13.48
C CYS A 14 2.81 -3.62 14.10
N SER A 15 2.66 -2.33 14.34
CA SER A 15 1.40 -1.76 14.78
C SER A 15 0.35 -1.78 13.66
N ILE A 16 -0.93 -1.70 14.04
CA ILE A 16 -2.02 -1.58 13.07
C ILE A 16 -1.89 -0.32 12.21
N ASP A 17 -1.38 0.77 12.79
CA ASP A 17 -1.15 2.03 12.07
C ASP A 17 -0.06 1.89 11.00
N GLU A 18 1.03 1.17 11.31
CA GLU A 18 2.07 0.86 10.32
C GLU A 18 1.55 -0.06 9.21
N LEU A 19 0.70 -1.03 9.54
CA LEU A 19 0.08 -1.90 8.55
C LEU A 19 -0.81 -1.08 7.60
N ILE A 20 -1.70 -0.24 8.14
CA ILE A 20 -2.58 0.63 7.34
C ILE A 20 -1.76 1.62 6.49
N ALA A 21 -0.73 2.25 7.07
CA ALA A 21 0.13 3.18 6.35
C ALA A 21 0.85 2.52 5.18
N ASN A 22 1.28 1.26 5.34
CA ASN A 22 1.88 0.48 4.26
C ASN A 22 0.86 0.17 3.14
N ALA A 23 -0.36 -0.23 3.48
CA ALA A 23 -1.42 -0.44 2.49
C ALA A 23 -1.74 0.86 1.71
N ASP A 24 -1.85 1.99 2.41
CA ASP A 24 -2.12 3.30 1.80
C ASP A 24 -1.00 3.74 0.86
N LYS A 25 0.26 3.53 1.27
CA LYS A 25 1.43 3.79 0.43
C LYS A 25 1.36 2.99 -0.87
N LEU A 26 1.10 1.69 -0.78
CA LEU A 26 0.99 0.82 -1.96
C LEU A 26 -0.17 1.22 -2.88
N MET A 27 -1.31 1.64 -2.31
CA MET A 27 -2.42 2.17 -3.09
C MET A 27 -2.01 3.43 -3.86
N TYR A 28 -1.29 4.34 -3.20
CA TYR A 28 -0.87 5.59 -3.79
C TYR A 28 0.14 5.37 -4.92
N GLU A 29 1.13 4.50 -4.72
CA GLU A 29 2.07 4.06 -5.76
C GLU A 29 1.35 3.46 -6.96
N GLN A 30 0.37 2.57 -6.73
CA GLN A 30 -0.44 2.00 -7.81
C GLN A 30 -1.25 3.06 -8.56
N LYS A 31 -1.78 4.07 -7.85
CA LYS A 31 -2.51 5.20 -8.44
C LYS A 31 -1.59 6.07 -9.29
N GLN A 32 -0.35 6.31 -8.86
CA GLN A 32 0.65 7.05 -9.63
C GLN A 32 1.07 6.29 -10.89
N ASN A 33 1.36 4.99 -10.77
CA ASN A 33 1.74 4.16 -11.91
C ASN A 33 0.63 4.10 -12.95
N LYS A 34 -0.63 4.01 -12.53
CA LYS A 34 -1.78 4.05 -13.43
C LYS A 34 -1.93 5.40 -14.15
N LYS A 35 -1.63 6.51 -13.48
CA LYS A 35 -1.59 7.83 -14.13
C LYS A 35 -0.45 7.93 -15.15
N SER A 36 0.71 7.37 -14.82
CA SER A 36 1.86 7.34 -15.74
C SER A 36 1.61 6.50 -16.98
N LEU A 37 0.79 5.45 -16.90
CA LEU A 37 0.42 4.59 -18.04
C LEU A 37 -0.66 5.22 -18.95
N LEU A 38 -1.30 6.30 -18.52
CA LEU A 38 -2.36 7.01 -19.25
C LEU A 38 -1.87 8.30 -19.92
N MET A 39 -0.60 8.65 -19.76
CA MET A 39 0.09 9.78 -20.41
C MET A 39 0.96 9.26 -21.56
#